data_AF-A0A7X9KFV9-F1
#
_entry.id   AF-A0A7X9KFV9-F1
#
_cell.length_a   1.000
_cell.length_b   1.000
_cell.length_c   1.000
_cell.angle_alpha   90.00
_cell.angle_beta   90.00
_cell.angle_gamma   90.00
#
_symmetry.space_group_name_H-M   'P 1'
#
loop_
_entity.id
_entity.type
_entity.pdbx_description
1 polymer ?
#
loop_
_entity_poly.entity_id
_entity_poly.type
_entity_poly.pdbx_seq_one_letter_code
_entity_poly.pdbx_strand_id
1 'polypeptide(L)'
;MKGAMRDTILSNKRIKAHVNAYGAELKSLEMDGLEYLWQGDTAYYGRTSPTLFPIMGRFLSDTYYVKDKSYHMPLNGFAMDRNFTTESAMETEAVFVLHD
;
A
#
# COMPACT_ATOMS: atom_id res chain seq x y z
N MET A 1 -17.79 -13.27 6.77
CA MET A 1 -16.66 -13.13 7.72
C MET A 1 -15.81 -11.99 7.19
N LYS A 2 -15.55 -10.92 7.96
CA LYS A 2 -14.59 -9.89 7.54
C LYS A 2 -13.20 -10.54 7.49
N GLY A 3 -12.46 -10.35 6.40
CA GLY A 3 -11.10 -10.90 6.25
C GLY A 3 -10.18 -10.40 7.37
N ALA A 4 -9.12 -11.14 7.65
CA ALA A 4 -8.11 -10.74 8.62
C ALA A 4 -7.06 -9.85 7.94
N MET A 5 -6.51 -8.87 8.68
CA MET A 5 -5.35 -8.10 8.25
C MET A 5 -4.12 -9.01 8.33
N ARG A 6 -3.55 -9.40 7.19
CA ARG A 6 -2.41 -10.32 7.16
C ARG A 6 -1.43 -9.96 6.05
N ASP A 7 -0.17 -9.93 6.42
CA ASP A 7 0.92 -9.97 5.46
C ASP A 7 0.81 -11.22 4.60
N THR A 8 1.04 -11.06 3.30
CA THR A 8 0.91 -12.12 2.31
C THR A 8 2.22 -12.32 1.58
N ILE A 9 2.65 -13.58 1.50
CA ILE A 9 3.77 -13.99 0.66
C ILE A 9 3.19 -14.63 -0.60
N LEU A 10 3.53 -14.07 -1.76
CA LEU A 10 3.22 -14.63 -3.07
C LEU A 10 4.51 -15.18 -3.67
N SER A 11 4.43 -16.27 -4.41
CA SER A 11 5.60 -16.82 -5.08
C SER A 11 5.24 -17.62 -6.31
N ASN A 12 6.15 -17.66 -7.27
CA ASN A 12 6.14 -18.66 -8.33
C ASN A 12 7.55 -19.22 -8.51
N LYS A 13 7.81 -19.93 -9.61
CA LYS A 13 9.11 -20.56 -9.88
C LYS A 13 10.30 -19.59 -9.96
N ARG A 14 10.06 -18.28 -10.10
CA ARG A 14 11.12 -17.28 -10.35
C ARG A 14 11.12 -16.13 -9.35
N ILE A 15 9.93 -15.68 -8.92
CA ILE A 15 9.79 -14.49 -8.08
C ILE A 15 9.08 -14.82 -6.77
N LYS A 16 9.44 -14.09 -5.72
CA LYS A 16 8.77 -14.07 -4.43
C LYS A 16 8.45 -12.64 -4.06
N ALA A 17 7.22 -12.38 -3.63
CA ALA A 17 6.76 -11.07 -3.23
C ALA A 17 6.21 -11.11 -1.80
N HIS A 18 6.40 -10.03 -1.05
CA HIS A 18 5.76 -9.80 0.24
C HIS A 18 4.90 -8.54 0.16
N VAL A 19 3.62 -8.68 0.50
CA VAL A 19 2.68 -7.56 0.56
C VAL A 19 2.17 -7.43 1.99
N ASN A 20 2.31 -6.23 2.56
CA ASN A 20 1.76 -5.89 3.87
C ASN A 20 0.29 -5.45 3.71
N ALA A 21 -0.60 -5.96 4.56
CA ALA A 21 -2.00 -5.52 4.56
C ALA A 21 -2.17 -4.04 4.97
N TYR A 22 -1.23 -3.48 5.72
CA TYR A 22 -1.16 -2.04 5.96
C TYR A 22 -0.73 -1.31 4.68
N GLY A 23 -1.60 -0.43 4.19
CA GLY A 23 -1.43 0.29 2.94
C GLY A 23 -1.50 -0.57 1.67
N ALA A 24 -1.78 -1.88 1.79
CA ALA A 24 -1.60 -2.85 0.71
C ALA A 24 -0.22 -2.71 0.04
N GLU A 25 0.82 -2.47 0.84
CA GLU A 25 2.15 -2.10 0.35
C GLU A 25 2.98 -3.33 -0.06
N LEU A 26 3.47 -3.36 -1.30
CA LEU A 26 4.47 -4.34 -1.74
C LEU A 26 5.83 -4.03 -1.09
N LYS A 27 6.24 -4.84 -0.12
CA LYS A 27 7.46 -4.64 0.69
C LYS A 27 8.71 -5.29 0.11
N SER A 28 8.55 -6.37 -0.66
CA SER A 28 9.66 -7.11 -1.24
C SER A 28 9.22 -7.69 -2.58
N LEU A 29 10.15 -7.68 -3.54
CA LEU A 29 10.07 -8.43 -4.78
C LEU A 29 11.46 -9.02 -5.06
N GLU A 30 11.64 -10.28 -4.69
CA GLU A 30 12.89 -11.01 -4.87
C GLU A 30 12.83 -11.86 -6.14
N MET A 31 13.90 -11.83 -6.93
CA MET A 31 14.13 -12.73 -8.06
C MET A 31 15.59 -13.16 -8.08
N ASP A 32 15.83 -14.46 -8.16
CA ASP A 32 17.18 -15.05 -8.26
C ASP A 32 18.14 -14.57 -7.14
N GLY A 33 17.62 -14.36 -5.93
CA GLY A 33 18.37 -13.92 -4.74
C GLY A 33 18.66 -12.41 -4.69
N LEU A 34 18.16 -11.64 -5.65
CA LEU A 34 18.25 -10.18 -5.67
C LEU A 34 16.90 -9.56 -5.24
N GLU A 35 16.96 -8.67 -4.26
CA GLU A 35 15.82 -7.82 -3.87
C GLU A 35 15.75 -6.59 -4.80
N TYR A 36 14.60 -6.38 -5.42
CA TYR A 36 14.40 -5.30 -6.40
C TYR A 36 13.82 -4.03 -5.79
N LEU A 37 13.22 -4.11 -4.60
CA LEU A 37 12.57 -2.98 -3.94
C LEU A 37 13.41 -2.44 -2.80
N TRP A 38 13.29 -1.12 -2.61
CA TRP A 38 13.90 -0.42 -1.50
C TRP A 38 13.34 -0.90 -0.15
N GLN A 39 14.25 -1.22 0.78
CA GLN A 39 13.91 -1.87 2.06
C GLN A 39 13.47 -0.91 3.17
N GLY A 40 13.23 0.36 2.86
CA GLY A 40 12.59 1.29 3.79
C GLY A 40 13.48 1.80 4.91
N ASP A 41 14.77 2.09 4.66
CA ASP A 41 15.61 2.72 5.68
C ASP A 41 15.04 4.11 6.02
N THR A 42 14.54 4.22 7.25
CA THR A 42 13.88 5.41 7.80
C THR A 42 14.79 6.64 7.86
N ALA A 43 16.11 6.48 7.77
CA ALA A 43 17.04 7.60 7.65
C ALA A 43 16.90 8.34 6.31
N TYR A 44 16.37 7.68 5.26
CA TYR A 44 16.21 8.25 3.93
C TYR A 44 14.75 8.26 3.49
N TYR A 45 14.11 7.09 3.50
CA TYR A 45 12.71 6.91 3.11
C TYR A 45 12.16 5.63 3.74
N GLY A 46 11.27 5.75 4.74
CA GLY A 46 10.77 4.61 5.50
C GLY A 46 9.75 3.70 4.79
N ARG A 47 9.35 4.03 3.56
CA ARG A 47 8.37 3.26 2.77
C ARG A 47 9.06 2.55 1.61
N THR A 48 8.36 1.62 0.97
CA THR A 48 8.84 0.84 -0.17
C THR A 48 8.08 1.18 -1.44
N SER A 49 6.76 0.96 -1.45
CA SER A 49 5.91 1.19 -2.63
C SER A 49 4.48 1.57 -2.19
N PRO A 50 4.29 2.76 -1.61
CA PRO A 50 3.02 3.11 -0.98
C PRO A 50 1.87 3.22 -2.00
N THR A 51 0.68 2.78 -1.58
CA THR A 51 -0.56 2.96 -2.34
C THR A 51 -1.09 4.38 -2.18
N LEU A 52 -1.01 5.18 -3.25
CA LEU A 52 -1.44 6.58 -3.24
C LEU A 52 -2.89 6.72 -3.71
N PHE A 53 -3.79 6.97 -2.76
CA PHE A 53 -5.21 7.13 -3.02
C PHE A 53 -5.87 7.95 -1.90
N PRO A 54 -6.84 8.84 -2.19
CA PRO A 54 -7.47 9.10 -3.50
C PRO A 54 -6.72 10.12 -4.38
N ILE A 55 -5.55 10.59 -3.96
CA ILE A 55 -4.77 11.58 -4.70
C ILE A 55 -3.30 11.17 -4.78
N MET A 56 -2.60 11.78 -5.73
CA MET A 56 -1.14 11.80 -5.78
C MET A 56 -0.65 13.25 -5.65
N GLY A 57 0.38 13.48 -4.84
CA GLY A 57 0.86 14.81 -4.52
C GLY A 57 0.05 15.48 -3.40
N ARG A 58 0.08 16.81 -3.35
CA ARG A 58 -0.46 17.61 -2.25
C ARG A 58 -1.30 18.77 -2.80
N PHE A 59 -2.41 19.08 -2.14
CA PHE A 59 -3.16 20.31 -2.41
C PHE A 59 -2.54 21.52 -1.71
N LEU A 60 -2.79 22.73 -2.23
CA LEU A 60 -2.37 23.94 -1.55
C LEU A 60 -2.98 23.97 -0.13
N SER A 61 -2.11 24.14 0.87
CA SER A 61 -2.50 24.11 2.29
C SER A 61 -3.29 22.85 2.70
N ASP A 62 -3.02 21.72 2.05
CA ASP A 62 -3.68 20.43 2.29
C ASP A 62 -5.22 20.49 2.20
N THR A 63 -5.77 21.44 1.45
CA THR A 63 -7.21 21.72 1.41
C THR A 63 -7.75 21.70 -0.02
N TYR A 64 -8.90 21.06 -0.22
CA TYR A 64 -9.65 21.07 -1.48
C TYR A 64 -11.13 21.38 -1.20
N TYR A 65 -11.89 21.72 -2.24
CA TYR A 65 -13.28 22.16 -2.11
C TYR A 65 -14.21 21.31 -2.97
N VAL A 66 -15.36 20.94 -2.41
CA VAL A 66 -16.46 20.27 -3.13
C VAL A 66 -17.75 21.02 -2.83
N LYS A 67 -18.39 21.60 -3.86
CA LYS A 67 -19.60 22.43 -3.71
C LYS A 67 -19.43 23.49 -2.61
N ASP A 68 -18.35 24.26 -2.71
CA ASP A 68 -17.94 25.33 -1.77
C ASP A 68 -17.63 24.90 -0.32
N LYS A 69 -17.72 23.60 -0.02
CA LYS A 69 -17.30 23.06 1.27
C LYS A 69 -15.83 22.64 1.22
N SER A 70 -15.04 23.09 2.19
CA SER A 70 -13.63 22.72 2.33
C SER A 70 -13.47 21.34 2.98
N TYR A 71 -12.42 20.65 2.55
CA TYR A 71 -12.00 19.34 3.06
C TYR A 71 -10.48 19.31 3.14
N HIS A 72 -9.98 18.67 4.20
CA HIS A 72 -8.55 18.43 4.36
C HIS A 72 -8.16 17.11 3.70
N MET A 73 -7.02 17.07 3.01
CA MET A 73 -6.44 15.85 2.44
C MET A 73 -4.92 15.87 2.60
N PRO A 74 -4.32 14.86 3.27
CA PRO A 74 -2.87 14.77 3.42
C PRO A 74 -2.16 14.48 2.08
N LEU A 75 -0.85 14.70 2.06
CA LEU A 75 0.04 14.34 0.96
C LEU A 75 -0.18 12.88 0.53
N ASN A 76 -0.42 12.67 -0.76
CA ASN A 76 -0.66 11.37 -1.40
C ASN A 76 -1.89 10.60 -0.89
N GLY A 77 -2.84 11.32 -0.26
CA GLY A 77 -4.06 10.72 0.25
C GLY A 77 -3.82 9.89 1.50
N PHE A 78 -4.75 8.96 1.79
CA PHE A 78 -4.80 8.27 3.08
C PHE A 78 -4.65 6.75 2.98
N ALA A 79 -4.76 6.15 1.79
CA ALA A 79 -4.82 4.70 1.66
C ALA A 79 -3.56 4.00 2.21
N MET A 80 -2.36 4.53 1.95
CA MET A 80 -1.09 4.00 2.47
C MET A 80 -1.01 3.94 4.01
N ASP A 81 -1.91 4.63 4.72
CA ASP A 81 -1.97 4.69 6.19
C ASP A 81 -3.24 4.04 6.76
N ARG A 82 -3.76 3.04 6.04
CA ARG A 82 -4.96 2.28 6.43
C ARG A 82 -4.71 0.79 6.36
N ASN A 83 -5.40 0.05 7.22
CA ASN A 83 -5.44 -1.40 7.13
C ASN A 83 -6.39 -1.81 6.02
N PHE A 84 -5.90 -2.61 5.08
CA PHE A 84 -6.73 -3.30 4.12
C PHE A 84 -7.12 -4.68 4.68
N THR A 85 -8.31 -5.11 4.29
CA THR A 85 -8.77 -6.48 4.53
C THR A 85 -8.25 -7.37 3.42
N THR A 86 -7.63 -8.50 3.75
CA THR A 86 -7.31 -9.52 2.74
C THR A 86 -8.58 -10.28 2.37
N GLU A 87 -9.09 -10.07 1.16
CA GLU A 87 -10.27 -10.75 0.63
C GLU A 87 -9.90 -12.13 0.06
N SER A 88 -8.79 -12.21 -0.67
CA SER A 88 -8.23 -13.48 -1.15
C SER A 88 -6.71 -13.46 -1.06
N ALA A 89 -6.12 -14.63 -0.83
CA ALA A 89 -4.69 -14.86 -0.91
C ALA A 89 -4.46 -16.28 -1.44
N MET A 90 -3.88 -16.36 -2.63
CA MET A 90 -3.47 -17.58 -3.32
C MET A 90 -1.96 -17.58 -3.48
N GLU A 91 -1.41 -18.62 -4.10
CA GLU A 91 0.05 -18.74 -4.29
C GLU A 91 0.64 -17.57 -5.09
N THR A 92 -0.06 -17.09 -6.11
CA THR A 92 0.45 -16.08 -7.07
C THR A 92 -0.38 -14.80 -7.13
N GLU A 93 -1.42 -14.68 -6.31
CA GLU A 93 -2.34 -13.54 -6.31
C GLU A 93 -2.87 -13.26 -4.90
N ALA A 94 -3.05 -11.99 -4.55
CA ALA A 94 -3.83 -11.59 -3.39
C ALA A 94 -4.67 -10.35 -3.69
N VAL A 95 -5.87 -10.28 -3.10
CA VAL A 95 -6.78 -9.15 -3.21
C VAL A 95 -6.94 -8.48 -1.84
N PHE A 96 -6.65 -7.19 -1.80
CA PHE A 96 -6.76 -6.35 -0.62
C PHE A 96 -7.86 -5.31 -0.82
N VAL A 97 -8.75 -5.18 0.16
CA VAL A 97 -9.92 -4.29 0.08
C VAL A 97 -9.86 -3.27 1.22
N LEU A 98 -9.91 -1.99 0.86
CA LEU A 98 -10.12 -0.90 1.81
C LEU A 98 -11.61 -0.57 1.85
N HIS A 99 -12.19 -0.61 3.04
CA HIS A 99 -13.57 -0.22 3.28
C HIS A 99 -13.63 1.24 3.76
N ASP A 100 -14.84 1.81 3.67
CA ASP A 100 -15.22 3.13 4.16
C ASP A 100 -15.23 3.23 5.70
#